data_AF-A0A383BFG0-F1
#
_entry.id   AF-A0A383BFG0-F1
#
_cell.length_a   1.000
_cell.length_b   1.000
_cell.length_c   1.000
_cell.angle_alpha   90.00
_cell.angle_beta   90.00
_cell.angle_gamma   90.00
#
_symmetry.space_group_name_H-M   'P 1'
#
loop_
_entity.id
_entity.type
_entity.pdbx_description
1 polymer ?
#
loop_
_entity_poly.entity_id
_entity_poly.type
_entity_poly.pdbx_seq_one_letter_code
_entity_poly.pdbx_strand_id
1 'polypeptide(L)'
;MNKLEELKKNGCCVLRNVLPNNLLDKCIEISDTALSNLTKEHLEEYISQGSMVHVADYPEFSELIGSKELMDAIEKNFDFTDIRFSSGYLISKPPNSPPLFWHQDWWGWKHKSSYTDFIHQIFVMIYLTNTTRENGCLKFIPGSHRFKHYFHESKNAHSDELAKALNPSDPLFHDEESEIGVTTNLGDVVI
;
A
#
# COMPACT_ATOMS: atom_id res chain seq x y z
N MET A 1 -1.03 17.49 -16.10
CA MET A 1 -0.33 16.19 -16.21
C MET A 1 -1.41 15.12 -16.13
N ASN A 2 -1.42 14.13 -17.04
CA ASN A 2 -2.35 13.01 -16.90
C ASN A 2 -1.85 12.06 -15.78
N LYS A 3 -2.66 11.09 -15.37
CA LYS A 3 -2.32 10.21 -14.24
C LYS A 3 -1.14 9.29 -14.53
N LEU A 4 -1.00 8.80 -15.77
CA LEU A 4 0.16 8.00 -16.16
C LEU A 4 1.47 8.76 -16.05
N GLU A 5 1.52 10.02 -16.48
CA GLU A 5 2.73 10.85 -16.38
C GLU A 5 3.03 11.23 -14.93
N GLU A 6 2.00 11.45 -14.10
CA GLU A 6 2.15 11.62 -12.65
C GLU A 6 2.79 10.38 -12.02
N LEU A 7 2.27 9.19 -12.33
CA LEU A 7 2.78 7.90 -11.84
C LEU A 7 4.22 7.64 -12.31
N LYS A 8 4.54 7.84 -13.60
CA LYS A 8 5.91 7.66 -14.12
C LYS A 8 6.93 8.58 -13.46
N LYS A 9 6.52 9.82 -13.18
CA LYS A 9 7.38 10.83 -12.57
C LYS A 9 7.57 10.57 -11.07
N ASN A 10 6.47 10.40 -10.34
CA ASN A 10 6.46 10.41 -8.89
C ASN A 10 6.52 8.99 -8.28
N GLY A 11 6.09 7.97 -9.00
CA GLY A 11 5.95 6.60 -8.49
C GLY A 11 4.67 6.36 -7.69
N CYS A 12 3.84 7.40 -7.52
CA CYS A 12 2.56 7.34 -6.84
C CYS A 12 1.61 8.40 -7.39
N CYS A 13 0.32 8.08 -7.47
CA CYS A 13 -0.76 9.01 -7.75
C CYS A 13 -2.07 8.58 -7.05
N VAL A 14 -3.02 9.50 -6.91
CA VAL A 14 -4.35 9.19 -6.35
C VAL A 14 -5.43 9.38 -7.40
N LEU A 15 -6.27 8.36 -7.56
CA LEU A 15 -7.54 8.41 -8.29
C LEU A 15 -8.65 8.70 -7.27
N ARG A 16 -9.36 9.82 -7.44
CA ARG A 16 -10.33 10.29 -6.43
C ARG A 16 -11.73 9.72 -6.69
N ASN A 17 -12.42 9.32 -5.62
CA ASN A 17 -13.82 8.89 -5.64
C ASN A 17 -14.11 7.84 -6.74
N VAL A 18 -13.30 6.78 -6.76
CA VAL A 18 -13.39 5.67 -7.73
C VAL A 18 -14.40 4.63 -7.27
N LEU A 19 -14.29 4.20 -6.02
CA LEU A 19 -15.05 3.07 -5.50
C LEU A 19 -16.36 3.56 -4.86
N PRO A 20 -17.49 2.87 -5.11
CA PRO A 20 -18.77 3.29 -4.58
C PRO A 20 -18.96 2.82 -3.14
N ASN A 21 -19.72 3.58 -2.34
CA ASN A 21 -19.92 3.31 -0.91
C ASN A 21 -20.46 1.90 -0.63
N ASN A 22 -21.39 1.39 -1.44
CA ASN A 22 -21.95 0.05 -1.24
C ASN A 22 -20.91 -1.08 -1.37
N LEU A 23 -19.85 -0.89 -2.17
CA LEU A 23 -18.74 -1.84 -2.26
C LEU A 23 -17.81 -1.69 -1.05
N LEU A 24 -17.55 -0.44 -0.63
CA LEU A 24 -16.68 -0.13 0.50
C LEU A 24 -17.28 -0.58 1.83
N ASP A 25 -18.59 -0.44 2.02
CA ASP A 25 -19.32 -0.91 3.20
C ASP A 25 -19.16 -2.43 3.37
N LYS A 26 -19.30 -3.20 2.29
CA LYS A 26 -19.00 -4.65 2.30
C LYS A 26 -17.55 -4.93 2.69
N CYS A 27 -16.61 -4.19 2.11
CA CYS A 27 -15.18 -4.37 2.42
C CYS A 27 -14.88 -4.09 3.90
N ILE A 28 -15.55 -3.09 4.49
CA ILE A 28 -15.46 -2.76 5.92
C ILE A 28 -16.00 -3.93 6.74
N GLU A 29 -17.18 -4.47 6.43
CA GLU A 29 -17.78 -5.61 7.15
C GLU A 29 -16.89 -6.87 7.11
N ILE A 30 -16.34 -7.19 5.93
CA ILE A 30 -15.39 -8.30 5.77
C ILE A 30 -14.13 -8.04 6.59
N SER A 31 -13.63 -6.80 6.56
CA SER A 31 -12.43 -6.41 7.32
C SER A 31 -12.64 -6.51 8.82
N ASP A 32 -13.77 -6.02 9.35
CA ASP A 32 -14.10 -6.12 10.77
C ASP A 32 -14.17 -7.58 11.22
N THR A 33 -14.78 -8.44 10.39
CA THR A 33 -14.80 -9.89 10.63
C THR A 33 -13.38 -10.45 10.65
N ALA A 34 -12.56 -10.13 9.67
CA ALA A 34 -11.18 -10.62 9.59
C ALA A 34 -10.33 -10.18 10.79
N LEU A 35 -10.41 -8.89 11.14
CA LEU A 35 -9.67 -8.31 12.25
C LEU A 35 -10.13 -8.87 13.61
N SER A 36 -11.42 -9.17 13.78
CA SER A 36 -11.94 -9.78 15.01
C SER A 36 -11.42 -11.19 15.28
N ASN A 37 -10.93 -11.88 14.24
CA ASN A 37 -10.35 -13.22 14.33
C ASN A 37 -8.84 -13.22 14.59
N LEU A 38 -8.20 -12.05 14.65
CA LEU A 38 -6.76 -11.95 14.90
C LEU A 38 -6.42 -12.36 16.34
N THR A 39 -5.38 -13.18 16.45
CA THR A 39 -4.84 -13.56 17.76
C THR A 39 -3.93 -12.47 18.33
N LYS A 40 -3.69 -12.54 19.63
CA LYS A 40 -2.73 -11.64 20.29
C LYS A 40 -1.32 -11.81 19.74
N GLU A 41 -0.93 -13.06 19.47
CA GLU A 41 0.38 -13.40 18.92
C GLU A 41 0.58 -12.78 17.53
N HIS A 42 -0.45 -12.75 16.68
CA HIS A 42 -0.40 -12.09 15.39
C HIS A 42 -0.14 -10.58 15.53
N LEU A 43 -0.86 -9.92 16.44
CA LEU A 43 -0.68 -8.49 16.67
C LEU A 43 0.71 -8.16 17.24
N GLU A 44 1.27 -9.04 18.06
CA GLU A 44 2.64 -8.92 18.58
C GLU A 44 3.71 -9.17 17.52
N GLU A 45 3.41 -9.97 16.49
CA GLU A 45 4.31 -10.24 15.37
C GLU A 45 4.39 -9.07 14.38
N TYR A 46 3.26 -8.38 14.16
CA TYR A 46 3.10 -7.35 13.14
C TYR A 46 2.95 -5.94 13.71
N ILE A 47 3.59 -5.60 14.84
CA ILE A 47 3.43 -4.30 15.53
C ILE A 47 3.60 -3.08 14.58
N SER A 48 4.62 -3.12 13.72
CA SER A 48 4.93 -2.04 12.76
C SER A 48 3.90 -1.98 11.61
N GLN A 49 3.45 -3.12 11.10
CA GLN A 49 2.44 -3.17 10.05
C GLN A 49 1.03 -2.91 10.62
N GLY A 50 0.79 -3.27 11.87
CA GLY A 50 -0.49 -3.35 12.57
C GLY A 50 -1.14 -4.74 12.43
N SER A 51 -1.35 -5.20 11.20
CA SER A 51 -1.78 -6.56 10.89
C SER A 51 -1.36 -6.95 9.48
N MET A 52 -1.24 -8.25 9.21
CA MET A 52 -1.04 -8.77 7.85
C MET A 52 -1.99 -9.94 7.58
N VAL A 53 -3.19 -9.66 7.08
CA VAL A 53 -4.19 -10.69 6.73
C VAL A 53 -4.18 -10.90 5.23
N HIS A 54 -4.05 -12.15 4.76
CA HIS A 54 -4.06 -12.43 3.32
C HIS A 54 -5.49 -12.32 2.79
N VAL A 55 -5.73 -11.50 1.76
CA VAL A 55 -7.10 -11.34 1.22
C VAL A 55 -7.65 -12.63 0.61
N ALA A 56 -6.77 -13.58 0.26
CA ALA A 56 -7.18 -14.90 -0.23
C ALA A 56 -7.89 -15.76 0.83
N ASP A 57 -7.70 -15.45 2.12
CA ASP A 57 -8.41 -16.13 3.21
C ASP A 57 -9.86 -15.65 3.36
N TYR A 58 -10.20 -14.54 2.67
CA TYR A 58 -11.52 -13.88 2.65
C TYR A 58 -11.94 -13.66 1.18
N PRO A 59 -12.40 -14.71 0.49
CA PRO A 59 -12.70 -14.68 -0.95
C PRO A 59 -13.74 -13.63 -1.36
N GLU A 60 -14.50 -13.10 -0.41
CA GLU A 60 -15.43 -11.98 -0.59
C GLU A 60 -14.75 -10.71 -1.13
N PHE A 61 -13.45 -10.52 -0.86
CA PHE A 61 -12.67 -9.43 -1.48
C PHE A 61 -12.53 -9.56 -3.00
N SER A 62 -12.87 -10.70 -3.60
CA SER A 62 -12.87 -10.85 -5.06
C SER A 62 -13.81 -9.87 -5.76
N GLU A 63 -14.91 -9.45 -5.10
CA GLU A 63 -15.79 -8.39 -5.62
C GLU A 63 -15.05 -7.06 -5.77
N LEU A 64 -14.19 -6.70 -4.80
CA LEU A 64 -13.37 -5.49 -4.85
C LEU A 64 -12.29 -5.61 -5.93
N ILE A 65 -11.53 -6.71 -5.91
CA ILE A 65 -10.40 -6.97 -6.80
C ILE A 65 -10.85 -6.94 -8.25
N GLY A 66 -12.01 -7.53 -8.56
CA GLY A 66 -12.59 -7.60 -9.90
C GLY A 66 -13.63 -6.53 -10.21
N SER A 67 -13.80 -5.51 -9.36
CA SER A 67 -14.87 -4.51 -9.53
C SER A 67 -14.71 -3.74 -10.84
N LYS A 68 -15.85 -3.47 -11.49
CA LYS A 68 -15.87 -2.74 -12.76
C LYS A 68 -15.32 -1.33 -12.57
N GLU A 69 -15.63 -0.69 -11.46
CA GLU A 69 -15.21 0.66 -11.11
C GLU A 69 -13.69 0.78 -11.01
N LEU A 70 -13.03 -0.19 -10.37
CA LEU A 70 -11.58 -0.23 -10.29
C LEU A 70 -10.94 -0.49 -11.66
N MET A 71 -11.45 -1.50 -12.40
CA MET A 71 -10.92 -1.87 -13.71
C MET A 71 -11.05 -0.72 -14.73
N ASP A 72 -12.24 -0.11 -14.81
CA ASP A 72 -12.49 1.05 -15.68
C ASP A 72 -11.58 2.23 -15.31
N ALA A 73 -11.37 2.47 -14.01
CA ALA A 73 -10.52 3.57 -13.55
C ALA A 73 -9.05 3.33 -13.93
N ILE A 74 -8.55 2.11 -13.80
CA ILE A 74 -7.20 1.73 -14.20
C ILE A 74 -7.04 1.88 -15.72
N GLU A 75 -7.94 1.28 -16.51
CA GLU A 75 -7.90 1.35 -17.98
C GLU A 75 -7.94 2.81 -18.46
N LYS A 76 -8.89 3.61 -17.96
CA LYS A 76 -9.06 5.01 -18.37
C LYS A 76 -7.85 5.90 -18.07
N ASN A 77 -7.15 5.65 -16.97
CA ASN A 77 -6.07 6.52 -16.51
C ASN A 77 -4.68 6.08 -16.99
N PHE A 78 -4.51 4.79 -17.27
CA PHE A 78 -3.20 4.20 -17.55
C PHE A 78 -3.13 3.36 -18.83
N ASP A 79 -4.28 3.08 -19.48
CA ASP A 79 -4.38 2.18 -20.65
C ASP A 79 -3.92 0.74 -20.35
N PHE A 80 -4.02 0.32 -19.08
CA PHE A 80 -3.68 -1.03 -18.66
C PHE A 80 -4.89 -1.94 -18.81
N THR A 81 -4.88 -2.77 -19.86
CA THR A 81 -6.02 -3.61 -20.25
C THR A 81 -5.86 -5.09 -19.93
N ASP A 82 -4.63 -5.56 -19.62
CA ASP A 82 -4.34 -6.96 -19.31
C ASP A 82 -3.75 -7.13 -17.90
N ILE A 83 -4.39 -6.51 -16.91
CA ILE A 83 -3.93 -6.62 -15.52
C ILE A 83 -4.28 -7.98 -14.91
N ARG A 84 -3.42 -8.43 -14.00
CA ARG A 84 -3.57 -9.68 -13.25
C ARG A 84 -3.34 -9.41 -11.78
N PHE A 85 -4.22 -9.94 -10.94
CA PHE A 85 -4.04 -9.92 -9.50
C PHE A 85 -2.96 -10.93 -9.09
N SER A 86 -1.98 -10.49 -8.31
CA SER A 86 -0.90 -11.33 -7.79
C SER A 86 -1.14 -11.73 -6.33
N SER A 87 -1.25 -10.73 -5.45
CA SER A 87 -1.42 -10.89 -4.01
C SER A 87 -2.04 -9.63 -3.41
N GLY A 88 -2.63 -9.75 -2.23
CA GLY A 88 -3.20 -8.62 -1.50
C GLY A 88 -3.28 -8.89 -0.01
N TYR A 89 -3.23 -7.83 0.78
CA TYR A 89 -3.25 -7.91 2.23
C TYR A 89 -4.21 -6.87 2.80
N LEU A 90 -4.97 -7.28 3.82
CA LEU A 90 -5.69 -6.39 4.71
C LEU A 90 -4.76 -6.01 5.88
N ILE A 91 -4.53 -4.71 6.02
CA ILE A 91 -3.69 -4.11 7.04
C ILE A 91 -4.56 -3.14 7.85
N SER A 92 -4.51 -3.27 9.18
CA SER A 92 -5.15 -2.34 10.11
C SER A 92 -4.14 -1.87 11.14
N LYS A 93 -4.05 -0.56 11.31
CA LYS A 93 -3.14 0.14 12.22
C LYS A 93 -3.91 0.66 13.43
N PRO A 94 -3.74 0.07 14.63
CA PRO A 94 -4.31 0.63 15.85
C PRO A 94 -3.77 2.04 16.16
N PRO A 95 -4.52 2.87 16.92
CA PRO A 95 -4.04 4.17 17.37
C PRO A 95 -2.70 4.06 18.11
N ASN A 96 -1.80 5.02 17.88
CA ASN A 96 -0.45 5.09 18.47
C ASN A 96 0.47 3.92 18.12
N SER A 97 0.15 3.13 17.08
CA SER A 97 1.08 2.14 16.55
C SER A 97 2.32 2.82 15.95
N PRO A 98 3.51 2.17 15.99
CA PRO A 98 4.70 2.74 15.38
C PRO A 98 4.52 2.92 13.86
N PRO A 99 5.33 3.79 13.22
CA PRO A 99 5.33 3.95 11.78
C PRO A 99 5.71 2.64 11.09
N LEU A 100 5.17 2.43 9.88
CA LEU A 100 5.71 1.37 9.03
C LEU A 100 7.06 1.85 8.50
N PHE A 101 8.10 1.05 8.70
CA PHE A 101 9.45 1.38 8.26
C PHE A 101 9.53 1.56 6.73
N TRP A 102 10.49 2.35 6.27
CA TRP A 102 10.78 2.53 4.86
C TRP A 102 11.17 1.22 4.18
N HIS A 103 10.46 0.88 3.12
CA HIS A 103 10.71 -0.32 2.32
C HIS A 103 10.22 -0.13 0.89
N GLN A 104 10.32 -1.18 0.10
CA GLN A 104 9.79 -1.28 -1.26
C GLN A 104 9.11 -2.65 -1.41
N ASP A 105 8.04 -2.69 -2.19
CA ASP A 105 7.32 -3.94 -2.47
C ASP A 105 7.91 -4.73 -3.65
N TRP A 106 8.60 -4.06 -4.57
CA TRP A 106 9.13 -4.70 -5.77
C TRP A 106 10.39 -5.54 -5.49
N TRP A 107 10.21 -6.85 -5.52
CA TRP A 107 11.28 -7.84 -5.29
C TRP A 107 12.38 -7.82 -6.38
N GLY A 108 12.04 -7.39 -7.60
CA GLY A 108 12.91 -7.44 -8.77
C GLY A 108 13.89 -6.27 -8.93
N TRP A 109 14.03 -5.37 -7.95
CA TRP A 109 14.75 -4.09 -8.06
C TRP A 109 16.20 -4.17 -8.55
N LYS A 110 16.86 -5.33 -8.37
CA LYS A 110 18.22 -5.56 -8.89
C LYS A 110 18.27 -5.73 -10.41
N HIS A 111 17.14 -6.03 -11.04
CA HIS A 111 17.06 -6.21 -12.48
C HIS A 111 17.00 -4.85 -13.19
N LYS A 112 17.73 -4.72 -14.29
CA LYS A 112 17.87 -3.45 -15.05
C LYS A 112 16.54 -2.88 -15.53
N SER A 113 15.53 -3.73 -15.75
CA SER A 113 14.19 -3.29 -16.15
C SER A 113 13.49 -2.45 -15.09
N SER A 114 13.88 -2.57 -13.81
CA SER A 114 13.26 -1.85 -12.69
C SER A 114 13.43 -0.33 -12.77
N TYR A 115 14.45 0.13 -13.49
CA TYR A 115 14.78 1.56 -13.65
C TYR A 115 14.46 2.06 -15.06
N THR A 116 13.40 1.52 -15.67
CA THR A 116 12.88 1.92 -16.99
C THR A 116 11.48 2.52 -16.84
N ASP A 117 10.97 3.13 -17.91
CA ASP A 117 9.59 3.65 -17.92
C ASP A 117 8.54 2.53 -18.06
N PHE A 118 8.97 1.26 -18.16
CA PHE A 118 8.06 0.12 -18.18
C PHE A 118 7.59 -0.23 -16.76
N ILE A 119 6.28 -0.11 -16.54
CA ILE A 119 5.63 -0.41 -15.25
C ILE A 119 5.35 -1.90 -15.19
N HIS A 120 6.13 -2.63 -14.38
CA HIS A 120 6.02 -4.09 -14.24
C HIS A 120 4.85 -4.50 -13.36
N GLN A 121 4.56 -3.68 -12.35
CA GLN A 121 3.54 -3.93 -11.34
C GLN A 121 3.09 -2.58 -10.80
N ILE A 122 1.80 -2.47 -10.50
CA ILE A 122 1.24 -1.38 -9.70
C ILE A 122 0.78 -1.93 -8.35
N PHE A 123 0.84 -1.11 -7.32
CA PHE A 123 0.24 -1.40 -6.03
C PHE A 123 -1.06 -0.60 -5.92
N VAL A 124 -2.15 -1.27 -5.59
CA VAL A 124 -3.46 -0.62 -5.45
C VAL A 124 -3.79 -0.58 -3.97
N MET A 125 -3.69 0.61 -3.36
CA MET A 125 -4.00 0.79 -1.94
C MET A 125 -5.35 1.49 -1.78
N ILE A 126 -6.27 0.80 -1.12
CA ILE A 126 -7.64 1.24 -0.89
C ILE A 126 -7.82 1.39 0.62
N TYR A 127 -8.10 2.61 1.06
CA TYR A 127 -8.34 2.86 2.47
C TYR A 127 -9.83 2.73 2.79
N LEU A 128 -10.12 1.96 3.84
CA LEU A 128 -11.46 1.76 4.39
C LEU A 128 -11.82 2.77 5.49
N THR A 129 -10.98 3.79 5.65
CA THR A 129 -11.17 4.97 6.49
C THR A 129 -10.45 6.16 5.85
N ASN A 130 -10.85 7.38 6.18
CA ASN A 130 -10.12 8.56 5.70
C ASN A 130 -8.72 8.60 6.33
N THR A 131 -7.71 8.98 5.57
CA THR A 131 -6.34 9.13 6.08
C THR A 131 -5.80 10.54 5.98
N THR A 132 -5.10 10.92 7.02
CA THR A 132 -4.36 12.16 7.19
C THR A 132 -2.95 11.82 7.70
N ARG A 133 -2.05 12.82 7.76
CA ARG A 133 -0.71 12.57 8.32
C ARG A 133 -0.79 12.13 9.79
N GLU A 134 -1.76 12.66 10.52
CA GLU A 134 -1.94 12.43 11.95
C GLU A 134 -2.44 11.01 12.27
N ASN A 135 -3.22 10.38 11.38
CA ASN A 135 -3.75 9.03 11.59
C ASN A 135 -3.03 7.94 10.77
N GLY A 136 -1.89 8.27 10.17
CA GLY A 136 -1.01 7.29 9.54
C GLY A 136 -1.24 7.04 8.06
N CYS A 137 -1.45 8.09 7.26
CA CYS A 137 -1.47 7.97 5.80
C CYS A 137 -0.15 7.42 5.24
N LEU A 138 -0.20 6.79 4.06
CA LEU A 138 0.99 6.41 3.31
C LEU A 138 1.90 7.62 3.10
N LYS A 139 3.20 7.39 3.21
CA LYS A 139 4.24 8.34 2.80
C LYS A 139 5.06 7.71 1.68
N PHE A 140 5.45 8.51 0.70
CA PHE A 140 6.33 8.07 -0.37
C PHE A 140 7.38 9.13 -0.70
N ILE A 141 8.46 8.72 -1.35
CA ILE A 141 9.51 9.62 -1.83
C ILE A 141 9.37 9.73 -3.35
N PRO A 142 9.00 10.90 -3.89
CA PRO A 142 8.78 11.06 -5.32
C PRO A 142 9.99 10.66 -6.17
N GLY A 143 9.75 9.78 -7.14
CA GLY A 143 10.77 9.35 -8.12
C GLY A 143 11.77 8.32 -7.59
N SER A 144 11.65 7.88 -6.33
CA SER A 144 12.54 6.88 -5.72
C SER A 144 12.56 5.53 -6.45
N HIS A 145 11.50 5.20 -7.19
CA HIS A 145 11.42 4.01 -8.04
C HIS A 145 12.35 4.05 -9.26
N ARG A 146 12.85 5.22 -9.64
CA ARG A 146 13.66 5.40 -10.88
C ARG A 146 15.15 5.14 -10.69
N PHE A 147 15.61 5.00 -9.45
CA PHE A 147 17.01 4.80 -9.14
C PHE A 147 17.16 3.92 -7.89
N LYS A 148 18.38 3.47 -7.64
CA LYS A 148 18.67 2.72 -6.42
C LYS A 148 18.72 3.69 -5.23
N HIS A 149 17.68 3.69 -4.40
CA HIS A 149 17.64 4.41 -3.13
C HIS A 149 18.44 3.65 -2.06
N TYR A 150 18.97 4.36 -1.06
CA TYR A 150 19.78 3.72 -0.01
C TYR A 150 18.95 2.75 0.86
N PHE A 151 17.64 2.99 0.99
CA PHE A 151 16.70 2.03 1.58
C PHE A 151 16.68 0.68 0.86
N HIS A 152 17.03 0.60 -0.43
CA HIS A 152 17.11 -0.68 -1.15
C HIS A 152 18.28 -1.55 -0.69
N GLU A 153 19.27 -0.97 0.00
CA GLU A 153 20.40 -1.71 0.56
C GLU A 153 20.11 -2.28 1.95
N SER A 154 19.03 -1.83 2.59
CA SER A 154 18.50 -2.45 3.81
C SER A 154 18.10 -3.89 3.50
N LYS A 155 18.91 -4.84 3.96
CA LYS A 155 18.63 -6.28 3.79
C LYS A 155 17.46 -6.77 4.65
N ASN A 156 16.87 -5.89 5.47
CA ASN A 156 16.03 -6.27 6.61
C ASN A 156 14.59 -5.76 6.50
N ALA A 157 14.14 -5.22 5.36
CA ALA A 157 12.77 -4.72 5.16
C ALA A 157 11.65 -5.78 5.35
N HIS A 158 11.99 -7.06 5.54
CA HIS A 158 11.03 -8.11 5.92
C HIS A 158 11.49 -8.90 7.14
N SER A 159 12.34 -8.30 7.99
CA SER A 159 12.82 -8.94 9.21
C SER A 159 11.80 -8.81 10.35
N ASP A 160 11.78 -9.84 11.19
CA ASP A 160 11.04 -9.83 12.47
C ASP A 160 11.34 -8.61 13.33
N GLU A 161 12.59 -8.12 13.32
CA GLU A 161 13.01 -6.98 14.15
C GLU A 161 12.26 -5.70 13.78
N LEU A 162 12.13 -5.43 12.47
CA LEU A 162 11.39 -4.28 11.97
C LEU A 162 9.89 -4.50 12.12
N ALA A 163 9.38 -5.70 11.82
CA ALA A 163 7.96 -6.01 11.99
C ALA A 163 7.49 -5.84 13.44
N LYS A 164 8.31 -6.25 14.41
CA LYS A 164 8.06 -6.11 15.85
C LYS A 164 8.51 -4.76 16.41
N ALA A 165 9.04 -3.87 15.58
CA ALA A 165 9.56 -2.55 15.96
C ALA A 165 10.53 -2.58 17.17
N LEU A 166 11.42 -3.58 17.22
CA LEU A 166 12.31 -3.79 18.38
C LEU A 166 13.35 -2.68 18.56
N ASN A 167 13.70 -1.97 17.49
CA ASN A 167 14.58 -0.81 17.50
C ASN A 167 13.91 0.40 16.80
N PRO A 168 13.08 1.18 17.51
CA PRO A 168 12.40 2.34 16.93
C PRO A 168 13.33 3.48 16.50
N SER A 169 14.61 3.45 16.91
CA SER A 169 15.62 4.42 16.49
C SER A 169 16.36 4.02 15.20
N ASP A 170 15.97 2.91 14.57
CA ASP A 170 16.46 2.55 13.25
C ASP A 170 16.09 3.66 12.24
N PRO A 171 17.04 4.12 11.40
CA PRO A 171 16.76 5.14 10.38
C PRO A 171 15.58 4.82 9.47
N LEU A 172 15.21 3.55 9.29
CA LEU A 172 14.05 3.15 8.52
C LEU A 172 12.72 3.62 9.12
N PHE A 173 12.67 3.98 10.41
CA PHE A 173 11.47 4.54 11.04
C PHE A 173 11.42 6.08 11.02
N HIS A 174 12.48 6.74 10.56
CA HIS A 174 12.57 8.20 10.58
C HIS A 174 11.88 8.84 9.37
N ASP A 175 11.45 10.10 9.55
CA ASP A 175 10.91 10.91 8.46
C ASP A 175 12.03 11.32 7.48
N GLU A 176 11.69 11.36 6.19
CA GLU A 176 12.59 11.85 5.14
C GLU A 176 12.20 13.25 4.69
N GLU A 177 13.18 14.12 4.46
CA GLU A 177 12.93 15.53 4.08
C GLU A 177 12.09 15.64 2.79
N SER A 178 12.28 14.72 1.84
CA SER A 178 11.57 14.68 0.57
C SER A 178 10.26 13.88 0.58
N GLU A 179 9.83 13.35 1.73
CA GLU A 179 8.62 12.53 1.80
C GLU A 179 7.34 13.34 1.56
N ILE A 180 6.37 12.71 0.90
CA ILE A 180 5.04 13.25 0.71
C ILE A 180 4.02 12.29 1.35
N GLY A 181 3.17 12.83 2.22
CA GLY A 181 2.02 12.12 2.77
C GLY A 181 0.85 12.11 1.79
N VAL A 182 0.17 10.96 1.66
CA VAL A 182 -0.94 10.75 0.73
C VAL A 182 -2.26 10.71 1.50
N THR A 183 -2.91 11.86 1.66
CA THR A 183 -4.22 11.92 2.32
C THR A 183 -5.32 11.38 1.40
N THR A 184 -6.16 10.50 1.92
CA THR A 184 -7.24 9.83 1.18
C THR A 184 -8.58 10.00 1.87
N ASN A 185 -9.63 10.09 1.08
CA ASN A 185 -11.00 9.88 1.55
C ASN A 185 -11.46 8.47 1.18
N LEU A 186 -12.51 8.00 1.84
CA LEU A 186 -13.20 6.76 1.47
C LEU A 186 -13.58 6.80 -0.02
N GLY A 187 -13.24 5.72 -0.73
CA GLY A 187 -13.47 5.59 -2.17
C GLY A 187 -12.35 6.12 -3.07
N ASP A 188 -11.34 6.79 -2.51
CA ASP A 188 -10.11 7.06 -3.23
C ASP A 188 -9.26 5.79 -3.41
N VAL A 189 -8.52 5.73 -4.50
CA VAL A 189 -7.59 4.64 -4.82
C VAL A 189 -6.21 5.24 -5.02
N VAL A 190 -5.24 4.78 -4.24
CA VAL A 190 -3.82 5.13 -4.41
C VAL A 190 -3.18 4.09 -5.32
N ILE A 191 -2.42 4.55 -6.30
CA ILE A 191 -1.67 3.77 -7.28
C ILE A 191 -0.20 4.15 -7.20
#